data_AF-A0A8X8CW69-F1
#
_entry.id   AF-A0A8X8CW69-F1
#
_cell.length_a   1.000
_cell.length_b   1.000
_cell.length_c   1.000
_cell.angle_alpha   90.00
_cell.angle_beta   90.00
_cell.angle_gamma   90.00
#
_symmetry.space_group_name_H-M   'P 1'
#
loop_
_entity.id
_entity.type
_entity.pdbx_description
1 polymer ?
#
loop_
_entity_poly.entity_id
_entity_poly.type
_entity_poly.pdbx_seq_one_letter_code
_entity_poly.pdbx_strand_id
1 'polypeptide(L)'
;MQQAQQAQQVLDEKLRAAPLSHGLHSRVKPPARHKGSRNKHIHISVMVAVAHVINATLVIPQLDKRSFWRDTSAFSDIFDERHFITTLQDDVRIVKALPKELVSIPRARKHFTSWSGMGYYEEMA
;
A
#
# COMPACT_ATOMS: atom_id res chain seq x y z
N MET A 1 -42.70 -8.77 16.59
CA MET A 1 -41.52 -8.00 16.15
C MET A 1 -40.52 -7.68 17.27
N GLN A 2 -40.77 -8.02 18.54
CA GLN A 2 -39.87 -7.65 19.66
C GLN A 2 -38.75 -8.66 19.97
N GLN A 3 -38.77 -9.88 19.42
CA GLN A 3 -37.77 -10.91 19.72
C GLN A 3 -36.52 -10.88 18.82
N ALA A 4 -36.60 -10.28 17.61
CA ALA A 4 -35.44 -10.18 16.71
C ALA A 4 -34.43 -9.11 17.16
N GLN A 5 -34.89 -8.05 17.84
CA GLN A 5 -34.03 -6.99 18.35
C GLN A 5 -33.26 -7.38 19.62
N GLN A 6 -33.80 -8.27 20.45
CA GLN A 6 -33.09 -8.77 21.63
C GLN A 6 -31.96 -9.75 21.26
N ALA A 7 -32.12 -10.54 20.19
CA ALA A 7 -31.06 -11.42 19.69
C ALA A 7 -29.85 -10.63 19.14
N GLN A 8 -30.10 -9.46 18.55
CA GLN A 8 -29.03 -8.61 18.00
C GLN A 8 -28.23 -7.90 19.11
N GLN A 9 -28.91 -7.42 20.16
CA GLN A 9 -28.23 -6.75 21.28
C GLN A 9 -27.36 -7.71 22.11
N VAL A 10 -27.79 -8.96 22.29
CA VAL A 10 -27.01 -9.98 23.02
C VAL A 10 -25.76 -10.42 22.25
N LEU A 11 -25.80 -10.40 20.90
CA LEU A 11 -24.64 -10.80 20.09
C LEU A 11 -23.54 -9.73 20.08
N ASP A 12 -23.91 -8.45 20.05
CA ASP A 12 -22.97 -7.31 20.07
C ASP A 12 -22.31 -7.12 21.44
N GLU A 13 -23.01 -7.41 22.55
CA GLU A 13 -22.42 -7.37 23.89
C GLU A 13 -21.40 -8.50 24.10
N LYS A 14 -21.64 -9.66 23.49
CA LYS A 14 -20.74 -10.83 23.59
C LYS A 14 -19.46 -10.70 22.75
N LEU A 15 -19.42 -9.78 21.78
CA LEU A 15 -18.25 -9.50 20.96
C LEU A 15 -17.27 -8.49 21.60
N ARG A 16 -17.67 -7.78 22.67
CA ARG A 16 -16.83 -6.79 23.36
C ARG A 16 -16.15 -7.29 24.65
N ALA A 17 -16.42 -8.52 25.08
CA ALA A 17 -15.81 -9.10 26.28
C ALA A 17 -14.87 -10.26 25.92
N ALA A 18 -13.77 -9.98 25.23
CA ALA A 18 -12.62 -10.89 25.23
C ALA A 18 -11.75 -10.52 26.44
N PRO A 19 -11.56 -11.42 27.43
CA PRO A 19 -10.68 -11.14 28.56
C PRO A 19 -9.24 -11.04 28.05
N LEU A 20 -8.65 -9.87 28.30
CA LEU A 20 -7.23 -9.65 28.19
C LEU A 20 -6.51 -10.61 29.16
N SER A 21 -5.43 -11.22 28.66
CA SER A 21 -4.38 -11.93 29.41
C SER A 21 -4.74 -13.30 30.01
N HIS A 22 -4.22 -14.36 29.40
CA HIS A 22 -3.57 -15.47 30.12
C HIS A 22 -2.58 -16.19 29.18
N GLY A 23 -1.33 -16.33 29.64
CA GLY A 23 -0.38 -17.31 29.12
C GLY A 23 0.65 -16.80 28.10
N LEU A 24 1.75 -16.23 28.59
CA LEU A 24 3.00 -16.16 27.82
C LEU A 24 3.53 -17.59 27.62
N HIS A 25 3.07 -18.28 26.59
CA HIS A 25 3.79 -19.44 26.06
C HIS A 25 5.15 -18.97 25.55
N SER A 26 6.23 -19.66 25.96
CA SER A 26 7.59 -19.36 25.54
C SER A 26 7.65 -19.30 24.01
N ARG A 27 7.81 -18.08 23.51
CA ARG A 27 7.89 -17.76 22.09
C ARG A 27 9.03 -18.56 21.46
N VAL A 28 8.70 -19.68 20.83
CA VAL A 28 9.56 -20.29 19.82
C VAL A 28 9.89 -19.16 18.86
N LYS A 29 11.19 -18.78 18.79
CA LYS A 29 11.65 -17.76 17.86
C LYS A 29 11.17 -18.18 16.48
N PRO A 30 10.27 -17.44 15.82
CA PRO A 30 9.99 -17.73 14.43
C PRO A 30 11.32 -17.60 13.67
N PRO A 31 11.69 -18.57 12.81
CA PRO A 31 12.85 -18.41 11.94
C PRO A 31 12.67 -17.09 11.19
N ALA A 32 13.77 -16.34 11.06
CA ALA A 32 13.81 -14.96 10.59
C ALA A 32 12.76 -14.71 9.49
N ARG A 33 11.60 -14.17 9.89
CA ARG A 33 10.54 -13.79 8.97
C ARG A 33 11.14 -12.75 8.05
N HIS A 34 11.24 -13.07 6.76
CA HIS A 34 11.52 -12.09 5.72
C HIS A 34 10.61 -10.88 5.98
N LYS A 35 11.20 -9.75 6.39
CA LYS A 35 10.47 -8.50 6.55
C LYS A 35 10.25 -7.92 5.15
N GLY A 36 9.46 -8.63 4.33
CA GLY A 36 8.96 -8.11 3.07
C GLY A 36 8.06 -6.93 3.37
N SER A 37 8.40 -5.77 2.81
CA SER A 37 7.62 -4.54 2.96
C SER A 37 6.29 -4.68 2.22
N ARG A 38 5.24 -5.18 2.90
CA ARG A 38 3.86 -5.34 2.37
C ARG A 38 3.32 -4.05 1.74
N ASN A 39 3.86 -2.90 2.16
CA ASN A 39 3.47 -1.58 1.72
C ASN A 39 3.66 -1.39 0.20
N LYS A 40 4.61 -2.10 -0.44
CA LYS A 40 4.89 -1.95 -1.89
C LYS A 40 3.71 -2.34 -2.77
N HIS A 41 3.08 -3.48 -2.49
CA HIS A 41 1.93 -3.96 -3.27
C HIS A 41 0.76 -2.98 -3.20
N ILE A 42 0.52 -2.42 -2.01
CA ILE A 42 -0.53 -1.43 -1.79
C ILE A 42 -0.28 -0.19 -2.63
N HIS A 43 0.93 0.37 -2.61
CA HIS A 43 1.19 1.62 -3.30
C HIS A 43 1.23 1.45 -4.83
N ILE A 44 1.70 0.31 -5.33
CA ILE A 44 1.65 0.01 -6.77
C ILE A 44 0.20 -0.14 -7.23
N SER A 45 -0.65 -0.82 -6.45
CA SER A 45 -2.08 -0.92 -6.73
C SER A 45 -2.77 0.45 -6.75
N VAL A 46 -2.48 1.31 -5.78
CA VAL A 46 -2.98 2.71 -5.77
C VAL A 46 -2.54 3.47 -7.02
N MET A 47 -1.28 3.31 -7.44
CA MET A 47 -0.76 3.98 -8.63
C MET A 47 -1.46 3.50 -9.92
N VAL A 48 -1.75 2.20 -10.04
CA VAL A 48 -2.53 1.64 -11.15
C VAL A 48 -3.95 2.20 -11.16
N ALA A 49 -4.62 2.21 -10.00
CA ALA A 49 -5.99 2.75 -9.89
C ALA A 49 -6.05 4.23 -10.27
N VAL A 50 -5.08 5.04 -9.81
CA VAL A 50 -4.98 6.46 -10.19
C VAL A 50 -4.75 6.60 -11.69
N ALA A 51 -3.82 5.84 -12.28
CA ALA A 51 -3.53 5.90 -13.71
C ALA A 51 -4.76 5.57 -14.56
N HIS A 52 -5.55 4.56 -14.16
CA HIS A 52 -6.80 4.21 -14.81
C HIS A 52 -7.82 5.36 -14.75
N VAL A 53 -8.06 5.91 -13.56
CA VAL A 53 -9.06 6.97 -13.35
C VAL A 53 -8.74 8.24 -14.16
N ILE A 54 -7.46 8.59 -14.30
CA ILE A 54 -7.03 9.79 -15.03
C ILE A 54 -6.63 9.51 -16.49
N ASN A 55 -6.78 8.27 -16.96
CA ASN A 55 -6.32 7.81 -18.29
C ASN A 55 -4.85 8.19 -18.57
N ALA A 56 -3.97 8.06 -17.57
CA ALA A 56 -2.55 8.34 -17.70
C ALA A 56 -1.75 7.11 -18.11
N THR A 57 -0.62 7.36 -18.76
CA THR A 57 0.39 6.33 -18.99
C THR A 57 1.18 6.07 -17.71
N LEU A 58 1.20 4.82 -17.28
CA LEU A 58 1.98 4.35 -16.15
C LEU A 58 3.38 3.92 -16.62
N VAL A 59 4.43 4.53 -16.08
CA VAL A 59 5.81 4.06 -16.26
C VAL A 59 6.14 3.06 -15.16
N ILE A 60 6.76 1.93 -15.51
CA ILE A 60 7.16 0.91 -14.53
C ILE A 60 8.09 1.54 -13.48
N PRO A 61 7.75 1.44 -12.17
CA PRO A 61 8.52 2.09 -11.12
C PRO A 61 9.85 1.36 -10.89
N GLN A 62 10.93 2.14 -10.78
CA GLN A 62 12.23 1.64 -10.35
C GLN A 62 12.27 1.59 -8.82
N LEU A 63 12.36 0.38 -8.27
CA LEU A 63 12.44 0.14 -6.83
C LEU A 63 13.91 0.21 -6.38
N ASP A 64 14.50 1.40 -6.42
CA ASP A 64 15.91 1.57 -6.04
C ASP A 64 16.13 1.73 -4.53
N LYS A 65 17.36 1.45 -4.07
CA LYS A 65 17.78 1.56 -2.65
C LYS A 65 17.65 2.97 -2.07
N ARG A 66 17.67 4.00 -2.92
CA ARG A 66 17.49 5.41 -2.54
C ARG A 66 16.02 5.86 -2.56
N SER A 67 15.11 4.98 -2.93
CA SER A 67 13.66 5.26 -2.96
C SER A 67 13.05 5.19 -1.56
N PHE A 68 11.82 5.67 -1.45
CA PHE A 68 10.98 5.63 -0.25
C PHE A 68 10.93 4.24 0.41
N TRP A 69 11.16 3.18 -0.36
CA TRP A 69 11.00 1.79 0.05
C TRP A 69 12.19 1.21 0.82
N ARG A 70 13.36 1.88 0.81
CA ARG A 70 14.62 1.43 1.44
C ARG A 70 14.92 -0.06 1.21
N ASP A 71 14.55 -0.57 0.04
CA ASP A 71 14.69 -1.98 -0.32
C ASP A 71 15.63 -2.10 -1.52
N THR A 72 16.34 -3.21 -1.60
CA THR A 72 17.31 -3.52 -2.65
C THR A 72 16.71 -4.29 -3.81
N SER A 73 15.48 -4.79 -3.67
CA SER A 73 14.78 -5.57 -4.70
C SER A 73 14.36 -4.70 -5.89
N ALA A 74 14.62 -5.16 -7.12
CA ALA A 74 14.05 -4.60 -8.33
C ALA A 74 12.53 -4.85 -8.42
N PHE A 75 11.85 -4.18 -9.36
CA PHE A 75 10.41 -4.43 -9.62
C PHE A 75 10.14 -5.88 -10.01
N SER A 76 11.01 -6.43 -10.86
CA SER A 76 10.98 -7.83 -11.32
C SER A 76 11.15 -8.87 -10.21
N ASP A 77 11.70 -8.49 -9.06
CA ASP A 77 11.84 -9.40 -7.91
C ASP A 77 10.51 -9.56 -7.14
N ILE A 78 9.54 -8.67 -7.39
CA ILE A 78 8.25 -8.62 -6.69
C ILE A 78 7.09 -8.93 -7.64
N PHE A 79 7.17 -8.48 -8.88
CA PHE A 79 6.15 -8.66 -9.90
C PHE A 79 6.79 -9.18 -11.19
N ASP A 80 6.14 -10.17 -11.81
CA ASP A 80 6.46 -10.52 -13.20
C ASP A 80 6.03 -9.36 -14.10
N GLU A 81 7.03 -8.67 -14.67
CA GLU A 81 6.84 -7.51 -15.52
C GLU A 81 5.96 -7.80 -16.73
N ARG A 82 6.16 -8.95 -17.39
CA ARG A 82 5.39 -9.30 -18.60
C ARG A 82 3.95 -9.56 -18.23
N HIS A 83 3.73 -10.38 -17.20
CA HIS A 83 2.39 -10.69 -16.72
C HIS A 83 1.65 -9.43 -16.23
N PHE A 84 2.35 -8.52 -15.55
CA PHE A 84 1.80 -7.25 -15.08
C PHE A 84 1.32 -6.37 -16.24
N ILE A 85 2.13 -6.22 -17.30
CA ILE A 85 1.75 -5.44 -18.48
C ILE A 85 0.57 -6.10 -19.19
N THR A 86 0.63 -7.40 -19.47
CA THR A 86 -0.43 -8.07 -20.25
C THR A 86 -1.76 -8.12 -19.50
N THR A 87 -1.73 -8.24 -18.17
CA THR A 87 -2.96 -8.28 -17.36
C THR A 87 -3.66 -6.93 -17.32
N LEU A 88 -2.91 -5.83 -17.36
CA LEU A 88 -3.46 -4.47 -17.23
C LEU A 88 -3.57 -3.72 -18.57
N GLN A 89 -3.22 -4.36 -19.69
CA GLN A 89 -3.10 -3.70 -20.99
C GLN A 89 -4.40 -3.04 -21.48
N ASP A 90 -5.55 -3.61 -21.09
CA ASP A 90 -6.87 -3.13 -21.50
C ASP A 90 -7.36 -1.97 -20.61
N ASP A 91 -6.82 -1.85 -19.39
CA ASP A 91 -7.25 -0.86 -18.40
C ASP A 91 -6.31 0.34 -18.31
N VAL A 92 -4.99 0.12 -18.41
CA VAL A 92 -3.96 1.14 -18.20
C VAL A 92 -2.85 1.02 -19.23
N ARG A 93 -2.47 2.15 -19.83
CA ARG A 93 -1.32 2.21 -20.74
C ARG A 93 -0.03 2.13 -19.95
N ILE A 94 0.70 1.01 -20.05
CA ILE A 94 1.95 0.81 -19.31
C ILE A 94 3.16 0.85 -20.25
N VAL A 95 4.19 1.61 -19.88
CA VAL A 95 5.48 1.65 -20.59
C VAL A 95 6.63 1.31 -19.65
N LYS A 96 7.63 0.59 -20.17
CA LYS A 96 8.78 0.14 -19.36
C LYS A 96 9.71 1.26 -18.93
N ALA A 97 9.88 2.25 -19.80
CA ALA A 97 10.76 3.39 -19.58
C ALA A 97 10.12 4.65 -20.15
N LEU A 98 10.47 5.80 -19.57
CA LEU A 98 10.05 7.09 -20.09
C LEU A 98 10.65 7.31 -21.49
N PRO A 99 9.84 7.64 -22.52
CA PRO A 99 10.35 7.99 -23.84
C PRO A 99 11.38 9.12 -23.77
N LYS A 100 12.45 9.02 -24.57
CA LYS A 100 13.57 9.99 -24.55
C LYS A 100 13.12 11.43 -24.78
N GLU A 101 12.08 11.62 -25.58
CA GLU A 101 11.47 12.92 -25.88
C GLU A 101 10.87 13.60 -24.64
N LEU A 102 10.41 12.81 -23.66
CA LEU A 102 9.80 13.33 -22.43
C LEU A 102 10.81 13.53 -21.30
N VAL A 103 12.05 13.08 -21.46
CA VAL A 103 13.10 13.18 -20.43
C VAL A 103 13.50 14.64 -20.18
N SER A 104 13.46 15.48 -21.22
CA SER A 104 13.80 16.91 -21.14
C SER A 104 12.65 17.78 -20.62
N ILE A 105 11.43 17.25 -20.52
CA ILE A 105 10.27 18.02 -20.08
C ILE A 105 10.34 18.27 -18.57
N PRO A 106 10.07 19.50 -18.10
CA PRO A 106 10.01 19.81 -16.68
C PRO A 106 9.04 18.88 -15.95
N ARG A 107 9.57 18.12 -14.98
CA ARG A 107 8.76 17.21 -14.16
C ARG A 107 7.91 18.03 -13.20
N ALA A 108 6.59 17.81 -13.21
CA ALA A 108 5.72 18.33 -12.16
C ALA A 108 6.12 17.71 -10.82
N ARG A 109 6.92 18.42 -10.02
CA ARG A 109 7.24 18.06 -8.64
C ARG A 109 6.10 18.54 -7.75
N LYS A 110 5.16 17.64 -7.43
CA LYS A 110 4.14 17.94 -6.43
C LYS A 110 4.77 17.72 -5.04
N HIS A 111 5.08 18.82 -4.35
CA HIS A 111 5.41 18.74 -2.94
C HIS A 111 4.14 18.37 -2.17
N PHE A 112 4.18 17.32 -1.36
CA PHE A 112 3.05 16.98 -0.50
C PHE A 112 3.03 17.95 0.68
N THR A 113 2.19 18.97 0.63
CA THR A 113 1.82 19.74 1.82
C THR A 113 0.75 18.95 2.56
N SER A 114 1.09 18.47 3.76
CA SER A 114 0.09 17.91 4.67
C SER A 114 -0.92 18.99 5.05
N TRP A 115 -2.18 18.59 5.22
CA TRP A 115 -3.23 19.50 5.69
C TRP A 115 -3.10 19.79 7.19
N SER A 116 -2.40 18.91 7.91
CA SER A 116 -1.90 19.14 9.25
C SER A 116 -0.60 19.93 9.18
N GLY A 117 -0.60 21.17 9.69
CA GLY A 117 0.63 21.91 9.98
C GLY A 117 1.44 21.24 11.09
N MET A 118 2.70 21.67 11.32
CA MET A 118 3.54 21.08 12.37
C MET A 118 2.85 21.05 13.75
N GLY A 119 2.04 22.07 14.07
CA GLY A 119 1.32 22.15 15.34
C GLY A 119 0.38 20.97 15.61
N TYR A 120 -0.16 20.30 14.58
CA TYR A 120 -1.03 19.13 14.77
C TYR A 120 -0.30 17.95 15.44
N TYR A 121 1.00 17.82 15.23
CA TYR A 121 1.80 16.76 15.84
C TYR A 121 2.43 17.19 17.17
N GLU A 122 2.60 18.49 17.41
CA GLU A 122 3.12 19.03 18.68
C GLU A 122 2.09 18.93 19.80
N GLU A 123 0.80 19.08 19.50
CA GLU A 123 -0.29 18.92 20.47
C GLU A 123 -0.52 17.45 20.89
N MET A 124 0.06 16.51 20.13
CA MET A 124 -0.11 15.06 20.32
C MET A 124 1.10 14.40 21.03
N ALA A 125 2.10 15.18 21.44
CA ALA A 125 3.32 14.71 22.12
C ALA A 125 3.34 15.10 23.60
#